data_AF-A0A0N5BUB9-F1
#
_entry.id   AF-A0A0N5BUB9-F1
#
_cell.length_a   1.000
_cell.length_b   1.000
_cell.length_c   1.000
_cell.angle_alpha   90.00
_cell.angle_beta   90.00
_cell.angle_gamma   90.00
#
_symmetry.space_group_name_H-M   'P 1'
#
loop_
_entity.id
_entity.type
_entity.pdbx_description
1 polymer ?
#
loop_
_entity_poly.entity_id
_entity_poly.type
_entity_poly.pdbx_seq_one_letter_code
_entity_poly.pdbx_strand_id
1 'polypeptide(L)'
;MNILINLFALLLLVFNVNTIKLPNKYSCWGYEDNCQFNSSFSGSKIKCKKNMPINQKKLFFDRGDFGYIKPHISSLKVICDSNNHSDGSFLECSDHLRYCKAKNIYFDLKSLNPKTTKRYKEDVINEGEVGGNCKVKFNKNLLKSRLDQKGYLQTWAQELENFDSYDNFKIDDNNCDVVFERPTIIIKLDASVNMYHHFCDFLNLYASQHICNNFTLNYDILWWDTSLQGYVDEIFGDVWKAFSNSKPKELIHFSGKKLCFKEALFPLLSRQIMGLFYNTPIPDGCSGTGLFISFHYHLIERLNISQNGPKLNKLRVTFLSRSTNFRRIMNAEKVSCTIVKIFFDTKKMKLLRM
;
A
#
# COMPACT_ATOMS: atom_id res chain seq x y z
N MET A 1 -36.05 10.90 23.97
CA MET A 1 -35.92 9.80 22.97
C MET A 1 -35.28 10.26 21.67
N ASN A 2 -35.70 11.37 21.04
CA ASN A 2 -35.09 11.90 19.80
C ASN A 2 -33.61 12.32 19.92
N ILE A 3 -33.15 12.79 21.08
CA ILE A 3 -31.75 13.20 21.28
C ILE A 3 -30.81 11.98 21.31
N LEU A 4 -31.25 10.86 21.91
CA LEU A 4 -30.47 9.62 21.95
C LEU A 4 -30.34 8.99 20.55
N ILE A 5 -31.40 9.05 19.73
CA ILE A 5 -31.40 8.55 18.35
C ILE A 5 -30.48 9.40 17.46
N ASN A 6 -30.49 10.73 17.63
CA ASN A 6 -29.57 11.61 16.90
C ASN A 6 -28.11 11.44 17.34
N LEU A 7 -27.84 11.19 18.64
CA LEU A 7 -26.48 10.85 19.10
C LEU A 7 -26.02 9.51 18.55
N PHE A 8 -26.90 8.49 18.49
CA PHE A 8 -26.58 7.20 17.90
C PHE A 8 -26.34 7.29 16.39
N ALA A 9 -27.13 8.10 15.67
CA ALA A 9 -26.94 8.35 14.25
C ALA A 9 -25.66 9.15 13.97
N LEU A 10 -25.30 10.11 14.82
CA LEU A 10 -24.05 10.86 14.73
C LEU A 10 -22.84 9.96 15.08
N LEU A 11 -22.94 9.10 16.09
CA LEU A 11 -21.93 8.07 16.37
C LEU A 11 -21.78 7.12 15.15
N LEU A 12 -22.86 6.58 14.60
CA LEU A 12 -22.84 5.71 13.43
C LEU A 12 -22.31 6.39 12.16
N LEU A 13 -22.52 7.71 12.02
CA LEU A 13 -21.91 8.51 10.97
C LEU A 13 -20.40 8.67 11.19
N VAL A 14 -19.94 8.94 12.42
CA VAL A 14 -18.52 9.08 12.75
C VAL A 14 -17.77 7.75 12.65
N PHE A 15 -18.41 6.62 12.96
CA PHE A 15 -17.79 5.28 12.84
C PHE A 15 -17.69 4.75 11.40
N ASN A 16 -18.38 5.35 10.42
CA ASN A 16 -18.43 4.87 9.02
C ASN A 16 -17.64 5.69 7.99
N VAL A 17 -16.90 6.73 8.40
CA VAL A 17 -16.16 7.58 7.43
C VAL A 17 -14.82 6.95 6.99
N ASN A 18 -14.24 6.08 7.83
CA ASN A 18 -12.89 5.56 7.63
C ASN A 18 -12.85 4.09 7.18
N THR A 19 -14.00 3.45 6.98
CA THR A 19 -14.07 2.08 6.44
C THR A 19 -14.51 2.12 4.99
N ILE A 20 -13.98 1.21 4.17
CA ILE A 20 -14.45 1.08 2.79
C ILE A 20 -15.82 0.38 2.77
N LYS A 21 -16.78 0.99 2.07
CA LYS A 21 -18.12 0.42 1.94
C LYS A 21 -18.13 -0.74 0.95
N LEU A 22 -18.39 -1.94 1.47
CA LEU A 22 -18.72 -3.09 0.65
C LEU A 22 -20.12 -2.88 0.02
N PRO A 23 -20.33 -3.13 -1.28
CA PRO A 23 -21.66 -3.00 -1.86
C PRO A 23 -22.65 -3.97 -1.20
N ASN A 24 -23.86 -3.47 -0.85
CA ASN A 24 -24.88 -4.18 -0.03
C ASN A 24 -25.24 -5.61 -0.47
N LYS A 25 -25.00 -5.97 -1.74
CA LYS A 25 -25.28 -7.31 -2.27
C LYS A 25 -24.23 -8.37 -1.88
N TYR A 26 -23.11 -7.95 -1.28
CA TYR A 26 -22.04 -8.83 -0.85
C TYR A 26 -21.95 -8.82 0.67
N SER A 27 -21.63 -9.97 1.25
CA SER A 27 -21.56 -10.12 2.71
C SER A 27 -20.19 -9.81 3.29
N CYS A 28 -19.13 -9.92 2.48
CA CYS A 28 -17.73 -9.82 2.89
C CYS A 28 -16.78 -9.64 1.70
N TRP A 29 -15.52 -9.27 1.98
CA TRP A 29 -14.48 -9.13 0.95
C TRP A 29 -13.89 -10.47 0.52
N GLY A 30 -13.77 -11.42 1.46
CA GLY A 30 -13.24 -12.77 1.21
C GLY A 30 -12.21 -13.24 2.21
N TYR A 31 -11.54 -12.32 2.93
CA TYR A 31 -10.48 -12.66 3.88
C TYR A 31 -11.01 -12.86 5.31
N GLU A 32 -12.22 -12.42 5.60
CA GLU A 32 -12.89 -12.58 6.89
C GLU A 32 -13.21 -14.07 7.16
N ASP A 33 -13.11 -14.51 8.42
CA ASP A 33 -13.16 -15.94 8.75
C ASP A 33 -14.46 -16.66 8.39
N ASN A 34 -15.59 -15.96 8.49
CA ASN A 34 -16.91 -16.52 8.17
C ASN A 34 -17.38 -16.17 6.74
N CYS A 35 -16.47 -15.74 5.87
CA CYS A 35 -16.81 -15.35 4.51
C CYS A 35 -16.88 -16.55 3.57
N GLN A 36 -18.08 -16.89 3.11
CA GLN A 36 -18.24 -17.87 2.04
C GLN A 36 -17.80 -17.28 0.70
N PHE A 37 -16.92 -17.99 -0.03
CA PHE A 37 -16.36 -17.51 -1.30
C PHE A 37 -17.43 -17.04 -2.30
N ASN A 38 -18.51 -17.80 -2.47
CA ASN A 38 -19.59 -17.45 -3.41
C ASN A 38 -20.38 -16.19 -3.00
N SER A 39 -20.38 -15.85 -1.71
CA SER A 39 -21.05 -14.67 -1.14
C SER A 39 -20.10 -13.47 -1.00
N SER A 40 -18.80 -13.67 -1.27
CA SER A 40 -17.79 -12.63 -1.24
C SER A 40 -17.88 -11.71 -2.45
N PHE A 41 -17.31 -10.50 -2.33
CA PHE A 41 -17.13 -9.59 -3.45
C PHE A 41 -16.48 -10.31 -4.65
N SER A 42 -15.35 -10.98 -4.39
CA SER A 42 -14.49 -11.64 -5.38
C SER A 42 -15.14 -12.82 -6.08
N GLY A 43 -15.93 -13.62 -5.36
CA GLY A 43 -16.58 -14.82 -5.92
C GLY A 43 -17.45 -14.51 -7.13
N SER A 44 -18.11 -13.35 -7.12
CA SER A 44 -18.93 -12.88 -8.26
C SER A 44 -18.14 -12.27 -9.42
N LYS A 45 -16.86 -11.94 -9.21
CA LYS A 45 -16.00 -11.26 -10.19
C LYS A 45 -15.08 -12.22 -10.92
N ILE A 46 -14.56 -13.21 -10.21
CA ILE A 46 -13.62 -14.18 -10.74
C ILE A 46 -14.29 -15.00 -11.84
N LYS A 47 -13.73 -14.92 -13.04
CA LYS A 47 -14.14 -15.68 -14.22
C LYS A 47 -12.99 -16.57 -14.64
N CYS A 48 -13.25 -17.88 -14.71
CA CYS A 48 -12.28 -18.86 -15.15
C CYS A 48 -12.80 -19.70 -16.32
N LYS A 49 -11.89 -20.33 -17.07
CA LYS A 49 -12.19 -21.27 -18.17
C LYS A 49 -13.26 -22.30 -17.73
N LYS A 50 -14.13 -22.69 -18.68
CA LYS A 50 -15.15 -23.73 -18.45
C LYS A 50 -14.44 -25.02 -17.97
N ASN A 51 -15.04 -25.70 -16.99
CA ASN A 51 -14.50 -26.90 -16.33
C ASN A 51 -13.23 -26.70 -15.48
N MET A 52 -12.84 -25.47 -15.16
CA MET A 52 -11.72 -25.27 -14.24
C MET A 52 -12.04 -25.83 -12.85
N PRO A 53 -11.16 -26.67 -12.28
CA PRO A 53 -11.30 -27.21 -10.93
C PRO A 53 -11.47 -26.12 -9.86
N ILE A 54 -12.30 -26.39 -8.84
CA ILE A 54 -12.59 -25.42 -7.77
C ILE A 54 -11.33 -25.00 -6.99
N ASN A 55 -10.39 -25.91 -6.81
CA ASN A 55 -9.10 -25.64 -6.16
C ASN A 55 -8.25 -24.63 -6.94
N GLN A 56 -8.28 -24.65 -8.28
CA GLN A 56 -7.58 -23.65 -9.10
C GLN A 56 -8.26 -22.28 -9.00
N LYS A 57 -9.60 -22.23 -8.96
CA LYS A 57 -10.31 -20.97 -8.71
C LYS A 57 -9.97 -20.39 -7.33
N LYS A 58 -9.94 -21.25 -6.31
CA LYS A 58 -9.53 -20.87 -4.95
C LYS A 58 -8.08 -20.40 -4.93
N LEU A 59 -7.17 -21.09 -5.63
CA LEU A 59 -5.77 -20.69 -5.72
C LEU A 59 -5.59 -19.32 -6.39
N PHE A 60 -6.39 -19.01 -7.41
CA PHE A 60 -6.43 -17.67 -8.01
C PHE A 60 -6.89 -16.63 -6.98
N PHE A 61 -7.94 -16.92 -6.22
CA PHE A 61 -8.42 -16.03 -5.15
C PHE A 61 -7.38 -15.82 -4.04
N ASP A 62 -6.75 -16.89 -3.56
CA ASP A 62 -5.79 -16.87 -2.46
C ASP A 62 -4.50 -16.09 -2.82
N ARG A 63 -4.15 -16.05 -4.12
CA ARG A 63 -2.86 -15.49 -4.58
C ARG A 63 -2.97 -14.20 -5.40
N GLY A 64 -4.08 -13.99 -6.09
CA GLY A 64 -4.29 -12.87 -7.03
C GLY A 64 -5.50 -12.01 -6.68
N ASP A 65 -6.13 -12.22 -5.53
CA ASP A 65 -7.32 -11.48 -5.11
C ASP A 65 -7.28 -11.25 -3.58
N PHE A 66 -8.40 -10.85 -2.99
CA PHE A 66 -8.54 -10.57 -1.56
C PHE A 66 -8.07 -11.69 -0.62
N GLY A 67 -8.02 -12.95 -1.07
CA GLY A 67 -7.47 -14.06 -0.28
C GLY A 67 -5.99 -13.86 0.08
N TYR A 68 -5.25 -13.07 -0.71
CA TYR A 68 -3.87 -12.68 -0.46
C TYR A 68 -3.68 -11.94 0.88
N ILE A 69 -4.72 -11.25 1.37
CA ILE A 69 -4.66 -10.43 2.58
C ILE A 69 -4.70 -11.30 3.84
N LYS A 70 -5.42 -12.44 3.78
CA LYS A 70 -5.71 -13.27 4.95
C LYS A 70 -4.46 -13.73 5.71
N PRO A 71 -3.40 -14.26 5.06
CA PRO A 71 -2.17 -14.67 5.76
C PRO A 71 -1.49 -13.53 6.52
N HIS A 72 -1.59 -12.29 6.03
CA HIS A 72 -1.00 -11.13 6.70
C HIS A 72 -1.76 -10.77 7.98
N ILE A 73 -3.10 -10.87 7.97
CA ILE A 73 -3.94 -10.65 9.16
C ILE A 73 -3.72 -11.77 10.17
N SER A 74 -3.81 -13.03 9.74
CA SER A 74 -3.75 -14.19 10.65
C SER A 74 -2.38 -14.39 11.31
N SER A 75 -1.33 -13.81 10.72
CA SER A 75 0.03 -13.87 11.26
C SER A 75 0.40 -12.66 12.11
N LEU A 76 -0.50 -11.69 12.35
CA LEU A 76 -0.17 -10.55 13.22
C LEU A 76 0.21 -11.03 14.63
N LYS A 77 1.38 -10.61 15.11
CA LYS A 77 1.87 -10.87 16.46
C LYS A 77 2.61 -9.67 17.02
N VAL A 78 2.35 -9.39 18.29
CA VAL A 78 2.97 -8.30 19.04
C VAL A 78 4.42 -8.64 19.38
N ILE A 79 5.33 -7.75 18.98
CA ILE A 79 6.78 -7.81 19.24
C ILE A 79 7.14 -6.90 20.41
N CYS A 80 6.59 -5.69 20.46
CA CYS A 80 6.77 -4.71 21.53
C CYS A 80 5.39 -4.34 22.09
N ASP A 81 5.22 -4.45 23.39
CA ASP A 81 3.97 -4.15 24.08
C ASP A 81 4.21 -3.27 25.30
N SER A 82 3.34 -2.27 25.43
CA SER A 82 3.25 -1.40 26.59
C SER A 82 1.79 -1.24 27.05
N ASN A 83 0.91 -2.17 26.70
CA ASN A 83 -0.53 -2.10 26.97
C ASN A 83 -1.10 -0.72 26.57
N ASN A 84 -1.79 -0.06 27.50
CA ASN A 84 -2.42 1.24 27.31
C ASN A 84 -1.60 2.40 27.91
N HIS A 85 -0.30 2.19 28.18
CA HIS A 85 0.57 3.29 28.63
C HIS A 85 0.74 4.29 27.48
N SER A 86 0.25 5.52 27.68
CA SER A 86 0.21 6.56 26.63
C SER A 86 1.58 6.94 26.07
N ASP A 87 2.63 6.80 26.89
CA ASP A 87 4.04 7.05 26.56
C ASP A 87 4.81 5.78 26.19
N GLY A 88 4.19 4.60 26.32
CA GLY A 88 4.81 3.33 25.98
C GLY A 88 4.74 3.01 24.49
N SER A 89 5.66 2.19 24.02
CA SER A 89 5.74 1.79 22.61
C SER A 89 4.97 0.51 22.32
N PHE A 90 4.55 0.40 21.07
CA PHE A 90 3.88 -0.78 20.53
C PHE A 90 4.47 -1.12 19.17
N LEU A 91 4.66 -2.40 18.88
CA LEU A 91 5.01 -2.91 17.55
C LEU A 91 4.34 -4.25 17.35
N GLU A 92 3.49 -4.34 16.33
CA GLU A 92 2.88 -5.58 15.87
C GLU A 92 3.14 -5.73 14.38
N CYS A 93 3.59 -6.92 13.98
CA CYS A 93 3.94 -7.22 12.60
C CYS A 93 3.26 -8.50 12.13
N SER A 94 3.14 -8.68 10.82
CA SER A 94 2.86 -9.97 10.18
C SER A 94 4.13 -10.80 10.08
N ASP A 95 4.02 -12.04 9.58
CA ASP A 95 5.21 -12.84 9.24
C ASP A 95 6.13 -12.11 8.25
N HIS A 96 7.43 -12.43 8.35
CA HIS A 96 8.53 -11.84 7.58
C HIS A 96 8.66 -10.32 7.69
N LEU A 97 7.98 -9.68 8.65
CA LEU A 97 7.91 -8.21 8.78
C LEU A 97 7.41 -7.53 7.49
N ARG A 98 6.48 -8.18 6.80
CA ARG A 98 5.90 -7.68 5.54
C ARG A 98 4.93 -6.53 5.74
N TYR A 99 4.24 -6.52 6.88
CA TYR A 99 3.35 -5.46 7.31
C TYR A 99 3.58 -5.25 8.81
N CYS A 100 3.65 -4.01 9.26
CA CYS A 100 3.72 -3.67 10.67
C CYS A 100 2.90 -2.43 11.00
N LYS A 101 2.42 -2.35 12.25
CA LYS A 101 1.90 -1.12 12.85
C LYS A 101 2.63 -0.87 14.16
N ALA A 102 2.96 0.39 14.42
CA ALA A 102 3.71 0.79 15.59
C ALA A 102 3.14 2.04 16.25
N LYS A 103 3.41 2.21 17.54
CA LYS A 103 3.14 3.42 18.29
C LYS A 103 4.35 3.84 19.11
N ASN A 104 4.55 5.14 19.21
CA ASN A 104 5.64 5.76 19.95
C ASN A 104 7.00 5.10 19.66
N ILE A 105 7.45 5.09 18.41
CA ILE A 105 8.76 4.53 18.02
C ILE A 105 9.66 5.61 17.43
N TYR A 106 10.96 5.35 17.34
CA TYR A 106 11.90 6.24 16.68
C TYR A 106 12.75 5.54 15.63
N PHE A 107 13.25 6.34 14.67
CA PHE A 107 14.36 6.04 13.78
C PHE A 107 15.39 7.17 13.86
N ASP A 108 16.64 6.85 14.20
CA ASP A 108 17.76 7.76 14.27
C ASP A 108 18.56 7.69 12.97
N LEU A 109 18.45 8.72 12.12
CA LEU A 109 19.06 8.77 10.80
C LEU A 109 20.50 9.31 10.84
N LYS A 110 21.19 9.26 11.98
CA LYS A 110 22.60 9.71 12.09
C LYS A 110 23.55 8.97 11.16
N SER A 111 23.29 7.69 10.86
CA SER A 111 24.10 6.90 9.93
C SER A 111 23.76 7.14 8.45
N LEU A 112 22.65 7.81 8.15
CA LEU A 112 22.28 8.14 6.78
C LEU A 112 23.14 9.31 6.28
N ASN A 113 24.19 9.01 5.52
CA ASN A 113 25.01 10.01 4.84
C ASN A 113 24.45 10.34 3.43
N PRO A 114 23.95 11.56 3.20
CA PRO A 114 23.36 11.95 1.91
C PRO A 114 24.37 11.87 0.77
N LYS A 115 25.66 12.12 1.02
CA LYS A 115 26.68 12.19 -0.04
C LYS A 115 27.03 10.84 -0.65
N THR A 116 26.83 9.74 0.09
CA THR A 116 27.26 8.40 -0.32
C THR A 116 26.11 7.43 -0.55
N THR A 117 24.91 7.78 -0.08
CA THR A 117 23.74 6.94 -0.21
C THR A 117 23.20 6.87 -1.64
N LYS A 118 22.52 5.78 -1.94
CA LYS A 118 21.85 5.52 -3.23
C LYS A 118 20.41 5.10 -2.94
N ARG A 119 19.55 5.18 -3.96
CA ARG A 119 18.21 4.58 -3.89
C ARG A 119 18.33 3.08 -3.63
N TYR A 120 17.37 2.52 -2.88
CA TYR A 120 17.33 1.11 -2.50
C TYR A 120 18.44 0.68 -1.53
N LYS A 121 18.99 1.62 -0.75
CA LYS A 121 19.95 1.28 0.31
C LYS A 121 19.26 0.46 1.40
N GLU A 122 19.91 -0.63 1.80
CA GLU A 122 19.35 -1.65 2.70
C GLU A 122 19.92 -1.60 4.12
N ASP A 123 21.04 -0.91 4.32
CA ASP A 123 21.79 -0.73 5.57
C ASP A 123 21.63 0.70 6.08
N VAL A 124 20.39 1.20 6.14
CA VAL A 124 20.10 2.59 6.54
C VAL A 124 20.12 2.75 8.06
N ILE A 125 19.73 1.72 8.80
CA ILE A 125 19.47 1.75 10.24
C ILE A 125 20.36 0.74 10.97
N ASN A 126 21.22 1.24 11.84
CA ASN A 126 22.16 0.45 12.64
C ASN A 126 21.64 0.15 14.06
N GLU A 127 22.43 -0.59 14.83
CA GLU A 127 22.14 -0.85 16.25
C GLU A 127 22.03 0.47 17.04
N GLY A 128 21.01 0.57 17.89
CA GLY A 128 20.71 1.81 18.61
C GLY A 128 19.88 2.83 17.84
N GLU A 129 19.68 2.64 16.54
CA GLU A 129 19.04 3.62 15.66
C GLU A 129 17.55 3.40 15.43
N VAL A 130 16.97 2.36 16.01
CA VAL A 130 15.53 2.11 15.93
C VAL A 130 15.07 1.47 17.23
N GLY A 131 13.92 1.90 17.73
CA GLY A 131 13.39 1.33 18.96
C GLY A 131 12.22 2.06 19.55
N GLY A 132 11.91 1.69 20.78
CA GLY A 132 10.86 2.27 21.61
C GLY A 132 11.01 1.87 23.07
N ASN A 133 10.04 2.16 23.91
CA ASN A 133 9.95 1.77 25.31
C ASN A 133 8.88 0.69 25.48
N CYS A 134 9.26 -0.58 25.41
CA CYS A 134 8.36 -1.73 25.50
C CYS A 134 8.12 -2.14 26.97
N LYS A 135 7.28 -1.39 27.68
CA LYS A 135 7.15 -1.46 29.15
C LYS A 135 6.69 -2.81 29.70
N VAL A 136 5.93 -3.57 28.92
CA VAL A 136 5.32 -4.83 29.36
C VAL A 136 6.08 -6.02 28.78
N LYS A 137 6.38 -5.97 27.48
CA LYS A 137 7.01 -7.09 26.80
C LYS A 137 7.78 -6.62 25.58
N PHE A 138 9.03 -7.06 25.48
CA PHE A 138 9.79 -7.05 24.24
C PHE A 138 10.17 -8.47 23.83
N ASN A 139 9.68 -8.94 22.69
CA ASN A 139 9.90 -10.29 22.19
C ASN A 139 10.99 -10.32 21.11
N LYS A 140 12.25 -10.19 21.54
CA LYS A 140 13.43 -10.20 20.67
C LYS A 140 13.55 -11.51 19.85
N ASN A 141 13.13 -12.64 20.41
CA ASN A 141 13.14 -13.93 19.72
C ASN A 141 12.13 -13.97 18.56
N LEU A 142 10.91 -13.45 18.77
CA LEU A 142 9.92 -13.34 17.70
C LEU A 142 10.42 -12.41 16.58
N LEU A 143 10.99 -11.24 16.93
CA LEU A 143 11.58 -10.32 15.96
C LEU A 143 12.61 -11.06 15.10
N LYS A 144 13.60 -11.71 15.74
CA LYS A 144 14.64 -12.48 15.03
C LYS A 144 14.07 -13.59 14.15
N SER A 145 13.05 -14.32 14.63
CA SER A 145 12.43 -15.40 13.86
C SER A 145 11.72 -14.91 12.59
N ARG A 146 11.42 -13.62 12.49
CA ARG A 146 10.75 -12.98 11.34
C ARG A 146 11.69 -12.23 10.40
N LEU A 147 13.00 -12.30 10.67
CA LEU A 147 14.04 -11.79 9.77
C LEU A 147 14.44 -12.82 8.70
N ASP A 148 13.64 -13.87 8.54
CA ASP A 148 13.88 -15.00 7.64
C ASP A 148 13.73 -14.64 6.15
N GLN A 149 13.17 -13.46 5.84
CA GLN A 149 13.20 -12.86 4.50
C GLN A 149 13.63 -11.40 4.58
N LYS A 150 14.55 -11.01 3.68
CA LYS A 150 15.07 -9.66 3.56
C LYS A 150 15.10 -9.22 2.09
N GLY A 151 15.03 -7.91 1.89
CA GLY A 151 15.16 -7.24 0.61
C GLY A 151 14.36 -5.95 0.61
N TYR A 152 14.92 -4.89 0.03
CA TYR A 152 14.41 -3.53 0.16
C TYR A 152 12.91 -3.42 -0.16
N LEU A 153 12.46 -3.92 -1.32
CA LEU A 153 11.03 -3.89 -1.72
C LEU A 153 10.24 -5.14 -1.31
N GLN A 154 10.78 -5.98 -0.44
CA GLN A 154 10.16 -7.24 -0.03
C GLN A 154 9.62 -7.17 1.40
N THR A 155 10.40 -6.64 2.33
CA THR A 155 10.05 -6.62 3.76
C THR A 155 10.58 -5.36 4.45
N TRP A 156 10.14 -5.14 5.70
CA TRP A 156 10.67 -4.13 6.62
C TRP A 156 11.76 -4.69 7.54
N ALA A 157 12.26 -5.88 7.24
CA ALA A 157 13.20 -6.58 8.11
C ALA A 157 14.52 -5.84 8.28
N GLN A 158 15.00 -5.14 7.26
CA GLN A 158 16.26 -4.40 7.30
C GLN A 158 16.19 -3.15 8.18
N GLU A 159 15.04 -2.48 8.21
CA GLU A 159 14.83 -1.29 9.04
C GLU A 159 14.50 -1.66 10.48
N LEU A 160 13.95 -2.86 10.72
CA LEU A 160 13.48 -3.30 12.04
C LEU A 160 14.38 -4.35 12.70
N GLU A 161 15.40 -4.89 12.03
CA GLU A 161 16.25 -5.94 12.62
C GLU A 161 16.98 -5.48 13.87
N ASN A 162 17.31 -4.19 13.92
CA ASN A 162 18.00 -3.55 15.03
C ASN A 162 17.04 -2.94 16.06
N PHE A 163 15.72 -3.19 15.96
CA PHE A 163 14.74 -2.67 16.91
C PHE A 163 15.04 -3.22 18.32
N ASP A 164 15.16 -2.33 19.30
CA ASP A 164 15.29 -2.69 20.70
C ASP A 164 14.42 -1.83 21.62
N SER A 165 14.31 -2.25 22.89
CA SER A 165 13.58 -1.54 23.94
C SER A 165 14.51 -0.68 24.79
N TYR A 166 14.11 0.56 25.06
CA TYR A 166 14.84 1.55 25.84
C TYR A 166 13.91 2.17 26.89
N ASP A 167 14.13 1.83 28.16
CA ASP A 167 13.24 2.22 29.28
C ASP A 167 13.06 3.73 29.43
N ASN A 168 14.09 4.51 29.07
CA ASN A 168 14.10 5.96 29.18
C ASN A 168 13.50 6.67 27.95
N PHE A 169 13.15 5.93 26.89
CA PHE A 169 12.59 6.55 25.70
C PHE A 169 11.15 7.01 25.96
N LYS A 170 10.89 8.24 25.53
CA LYS A 170 9.57 8.86 25.41
C LYS A 170 9.64 9.87 24.26
N ILE A 171 8.50 10.17 23.65
CA ILE A 171 8.45 11.19 22.61
C ILE A 171 8.40 12.57 23.29
N ASP A 172 9.54 13.26 23.29
CA ASP A 172 9.73 14.64 23.75
C ASP A 172 10.92 15.31 23.03
N ASP A 173 11.10 16.60 23.28
CA ASP A 173 12.13 17.43 22.64
C ASP A 173 13.57 17.01 22.99
N ASN A 174 13.77 16.22 24.05
CA ASN A 174 15.09 15.70 24.42
C ASN A 174 15.46 14.43 23.64
N ASN A 175 14.45 13.68 23.20
CA ASN A 175 14.63 12.39 22.54
C ASN A 175 14.32 12.42 21.04
N CYS A 176 13.76 13.51 20.51
CA CYS A 176 13.26 13.59 19.14
C CYS A 176 13.63 14.92 18.49
N ASP A 177 14.27 14.89 17.32
CA ASP A 177 14.51 16.10 16.52
C ASP A 177 13.28 16.48 15.68
N VAL A 178 12.49 15.47 15.29
CA VAL A 178 11.25 15.65 14.53
C VAL A 178 10.21 14.68 15.06
N VAL A 179 9.03 15.20 15.40
CA VAL A 179 7.90 14.40 15.83
C VAL A 179 6.82 14.40 14.75
N PHE A 180 6.45 13.20 14.29
CA PHE A 180 5.29 12.97 13.45
C PHE A 180 4.07 12.71 14.34
N GLU A 181 3.31 13.78 14.59
CA GLU A 181 2.14 13.76 15.47
C GLU A 181 0.96 13.01 14.85
N ARG A 182 0.79 13.07 13.53
CA ARG A 182 -0.25 12.32 12.83
C ARG A 182 0.23 10.91 12.48
N PRO A 183 -0.69 9.95 12.36
CA PRO A 183 -0.35 8.62 11.87
C PRO A 183 0.41 8.71 10.55
N THR A 184 1.55 8.04 10.45
CA THR A 184 2.43 8.15 9.29
C THR A 184 2.56 6.82 8.57
N ILE A 185 2.27 6.81 7.27
CA ILE A 185 2.56 5.69 6.39
C ILE A 185 4.02 5.84 5.96
N ILE A 186 4.87 4.93 6.41
CA ILE A 186 6.27 4.85 5.99
C ILE A 186 6.31 3.83 4.85
N ILE A 187 6.68 4.23 3.64
CA ILE A 187 6.59 3.37 2.46
C ILE A 187 7.87 3.42 1.62
N LYS A 188 8.33 2.24 1.20
CA LYS A 188 9.38 2.09 0.18
C LYS A 188 8.71 1.95 -1.18
N LEU A 189 9.21 2.68 -2.17
CA LEU A 189 8.59 2.77 -3.48
C LEU A 189 9.40 2.05 -4.54
N ASP A 190 8.71 1.38 -5.45
CA ASP A 190 9.31 0.93 -6.71
C ASP A 190 9.47 2.13 -7.67
N ALA A 191 9.79 1.87 -8.93
CA ALA A 191 10.14 2.90 -9.89
C ALA A 191 8.90 3.66 -10.44
N SER A 192 8.83 4.97 -10.19
CA SER A 192 7.79 5.88 -10.71
C SER A 192 7.78 6.01 -12.24
N VAL A 193 8.90 5.72 -12.91
CA VAL A 193 9.03 5.82 -14.38
C VAL A 193 8.19 4.78 -15.14
N ASN A 194 7.57 3.82 -14.44
CA ASN A 194 6.77 2.77 -15.07
C ASN A 194 5.46 2.58 -14.30
N MET A 195 4.34 2.81 -15.00
CA MET A 195 3.00 2.62 -14.46
C MET A 195 2.83 1.25 -13.79
N TYR A 196 3.40 0.18 -14.35
CA TYR A 196 3.28 -1.17 -13.79
C TYR A 196 3.96 -1.28 -12.43
N HIS A 197 5.18 -0.76 -12.27
CA HIS A 197 5.90 -0.82 -11.00
C HIS A 197 5.22 0.04 -9.94
N HIS A 198 4.86 1.26 -10.30
CA HIS A 198 4.27 2.18 -9.34
C HIS A 198 2.81 1.86 -9.00
N PHE A 199 2.05 1.25 -9.92
CA PHE A 199 0.74 0.68 -9.64
C PHE A 199 0.79 -0.36 -8.52
N CYS A 200 1.82 -1.20 -8.50
CA CYS A 200 2.00 -2.20 -7.44
C CYS A 200 2.20 -1.55 -6.07
N ASP A 201 2.86 -0.38 -5.99
CA ASP A 201 3.01 0.34 -4.72
C ASP A 201 1.64 0.76 -4.15
N PHE A 202 0.80 1.40 -4.97
CA PHE A 202 -0.54 1.84 -4.54
C PHE A 202 -1.49 0.68 -4.25
N LEU A 203 -1.44 -0.38 -5.05
CA LEU A 203 -2.29 -1.53 -4.84
C LEU A 203 -1.94 -2.26 -3.54
N ASN A 204 -0.65 -2.41 -3.22
CA ASN A 204 -0.23 -3.01 -1.96
C ASN A 204 -0.51 -2.08 -0.77
N LEU A 205 -0.43 -0.77 -0.95
CA LEU A 205 -0.88 0.20 0.06
C LEU A 205 -2.39 0.08 0.32
N TYR A 206 -3.20 -0.03 -0.72
CA TYR A 206 -4.64 -0.26 -0.61
C TYR A 206 -4.96 -1.60 0.07
N ALA A 207 -4.24 -2.68 -0.28
CA ALA A 207 -4.35 -3.97 0.42
C ALA A 207 -3.95 -3.85 1.90
N SER A 208 -2.98 -3.00 2.24
CA SER A 208 -2.59 -2.72 3.62
C SER A 208 -3.66 -1.99 4.42
N GLN A 209 -4.44 -1.10 3.77
CA GLN A 209 -5.61 -0.47 4.40
C GLN A 209 -6.71 -1.48 4.77
N HIS A 210 -6.84 -2.57 3.99
CA HIS A 210 -7.71 -3.69 4.34
C HIS A 210 -7.19 -4.49 5.55
N ILE A 211 -5.86 -4.60 5.75
CA ILE A 211 -5.28 -5.27 6.92
C ILE A 211 -5.58 -4.46 8.20
N CYS A 212 -5.38 -3.14 8.18
CA CYS A 212 -5.68 -2.29 9.35
C CYS A 212 -7.14 -1.87 9.47
N ASN A 213 -7.97 -2.17 8.47
CA ASN A 213 -9.35 -1.70 8.32
C ASN A 213 -9.48 -0.18 8.51
N ASN A 214 -8.55 0.59 7.94
CA ASN A 214 -8.56 2.05 8.03
C ASN A 214 -8.20 2.70 6.68
N PHE A 215 -9.15 3.48 6.17
CA PHE A 215 -9.11 4.20 4.91
C PHE A 215 -9.24 5.72 5.12
N THR A 216 -8.88 6.23 6.30
CA THR A 216 -8.81 7.68 6.51
C THR A 216 -7.77 8.34 5.58
N LEU A 217 -7.98 9.61 5.24
CA LEU A 217 -6.99 10.44 4.53
C LEU A 217 -6.10 11.24 5.50
N ASN A 218 -6.35 11.12 6.81
CA ASN A 218 -5.58 11.81 7.84
C ASN A 218 -4.29 11.06 8.20
N TYR A 219 -3.51 10.72 7.18
CA TYR A 219 -2.16 10.18 7.31
C TYR A 219 -1.13 11.19 6.83
N ASP A 220 0.05 11.23 7.45
CA ASP A 220 1.26 11.67 6.78
C ASP A 220 1.81 10.52 5.93
N ILE A 221 2.55 10.84 4.86
CA ILE A 221 3.27 9.85 4.05
C ILE A 221 4.75 10.21 4.09
N LEU A 222 5.58 9.23 4.48
CA LEU A 222 7.02 9.30 4.42
C LEU A 222 7.52 8.30 3.39
N TRP A 223 8.04 8.81 2.28
CA TRP A 223 8.76 8.01 1.30
C TRP A 223 10.14 7.67 1.86
N TRP A 224 10.39 6.37 2.06
CA TRP A 224 11.64 5.82 2.54
C TRP A 224 12.72 5.79 1.44
N ASP A 225 12.83 6.85 0.64
CA ASP A 225 13.87 7.00 -0.38
C ASP A 225 15.07 7.76 0.20
N THR A 226 16.24 7.15 0.09
CA THR A 226 17.51 7.69 0.53
C THR A 226 18.26 8.43 -0.58
N SER A 227 17.76 8.46 -1.81
CA SER A 227 18.37 9.18 -2.92
C SER A 227 18.43 10.69 -2.67
N LEU A 228 19.57 11.32 -2.97
CA LEU A 228 19.72 12.79 -2.95
C LEU A 228 18.77 13.53 -3.89
N GLN A 229 18.38 12.89 -4.99
CA GLN A 229 17.44 13.47 -5.95
C GLN A 229 15.99 13.39 -5.44
N GLY A 230 15.78 12.78 -4.27
CA GLY A 230 14.47 12.46 -3.77
C GLY A 230 13.78 11.37 -4.58
N TYR A 231 12.48 11.27 -4.38
CA TYR A 231 11.60 10.45 -5.18
C TYR A 231 10.76 11.34 -6.10
N VAL A 232 11.05 11.28 -7.39
CA VAL A 232 10.34 12.07 -8.40
C VAL A 232 9.16 11.26 -8.92
N ASP A 233 7.94 11.73 -8.65
CA ASP A 233 6.68 11.11 -9.08
C ASP A 233 5.79 12.07 -9.87
N GLU A 234 6.34 12.62 -10.95
CA GLU A 234 5.65 13.62 -11.77
C GLU A 234 4.44 13.05 -12.54
N ILE A 235 4.45 11.75 -12.83
CA ILE A 235 3.45 11.12 -13.71
C ILE A 235 2.25 10.62 -12.90
N PHE A 236 2.48 10.03 -11.73
CA PHE A 236 1.45 9.35 -10.96
C PHE A 236 1.21 9.99 -9.59
N GLY A 237 1.90 11.10 -9.28
CA GLY A 237 1.84 11.76 -7.98
C GLY A 237 0.44 12.16 -7.52
N ASP A 238 -0.49 12.39 -8.44
CA ASP A 238 -1.89 12.68 -8.11
C ASP A 238 -2.60 11.52 -7.40
N VAL A 239 -2.15 10.28 -7.59
CA VAL A 239 -2.73 9.09 -6.95
C VAL A 239 -2.54 9.10 -5.43
N TRP A 240 -1.50 9.77 -4.91
CA TRP A 240 -1.29 9.93 -3.45
C TRP A 240 -2.47 10.62 -2.75
N LYS A 241 -3.21 11.47 -3.46
CA LYS A 241 -4.43 12.12 -2.93
C LYS A 241 -5.53 11.12 -2.58
N ALA A 242 -5.48 9.90 -3.12
CA ALA A 242 -6.40 8.84 -2.75
C ALA A 242 -6.14 8.25 -1.36
N PHE A 243 -4.92 8.45 -0.83
CA PHE A 243 -4.44 7.84 0.41
C PHE A 243 -4.16 8.87 1.52
N SER A 244 -3.90 10.12 1.16
CA SER A 244 -3.61 11.18 2.13
C SER A 244 -4.00 12.56 1.62
N ASN A 245 -4.44 13.41 2.55
CA ASN A 245 -4.62 14.85 2.31
C ASN A 245 -3.29 15.64 2.39
N SER A 246 -2.20 14.98 2.75
CA SER A 246 -0.88 15.57 2.96
C SER A 246 0.05 15.19 1.83
N LYS A 247 0.91 16.14 1.43
CA LYS A 247 1.97 15.82 0.47
C LYS A 247 2.97 14.86 1.12
N PRO A 248 3.44 13.83 0.40
CA PRO A 248 4.51 12.98 0.87
C PRO A 248 5.77 13.78 1.20
N LYS A 249 6.46 13.33 2.25
CA LYS A 249 7.78 13.82 2.68
C LYS A 249 8.82 12.78 2.32
N GLU A 250 10.06 13.20 2.14
CA GLU A 250 11.16 12.30 1.78
C GLU A 250 12.12 12.10 2.95
N LEU A 251 12.52 10.85 3.16
CA LEU A 251 13.45 10.47 4.22
C LEU A 251 14.79 11.23 4.13
N ILE A 252 15.28 11.46 2.91
CA ILE A 252 16.58 12.11 2.70
C ILE A 252 16.68 13.52 3.30
N HIS A 253 15.56 14.25 3.39
CA HIS A 253 15.51 15.59 4.00
C HIS A 253 15.64 15.57 5.53
N PHE A 254 15.61 14.38 6.12
CA PHE A 254 15.74 14.14 7.55
C PHE A 254 17.06 13.48 7.95
N SER A 255 18.02 13.37 7.01
CA SER A 255 19.35 12.85 7.32
C SER A 255 19.97 13.53 8.54
N GLY A 256 20.59 12.72 9.40
CA GLY A 256 21.21 13.20 10.64
C GLY A 256 20.25 13.44 11.79
N LYS A 257 18.94 13.25 11.61
CA LYS A 257 17.92 13.53 12.63
C LYS A 257 17.31 12.25 13.19
N LYS A 258 16.92 12.31 14.46
CA LYS A 258 16.07 11.32 15.11
C LYS A 258 14.59 11.65 14.92
N LEU A 259 13.91 10.80 14.16
CA LEU A 259 12.49 10.90 13.84
C LEU A 259 11.68 10.05 14.81
N CYS A 260 10.69 10.66 15.44
CA CYS A 260 9.76 9.98 16.33
C CYS A 260 8.36 9.96 15.75
N PHE A 261 7.69 8.82 15.86
CA PHE A 261 6.36 8.60 15.30
C PHE A 261 5.39 8.25 16.43
N LYS A 262 4.34 9.07 16.60
CA LYS A 262 3.24 8.72 17.51
C LYS A 262 2.54 7.44 17.05
N GLU A 263 2.27 7.35 15.76
CA GLU A 263 1.79 6.14 15.10
C GLU A 263 2.47 5.97 13.73
N ALA A 264 2.91 4.76 13.42
CA ALA A 264 3.54 4.41 12.16
C ALA A 264 2.90 3.16 11.55
N LEU A 265 2.67 3.21 10.24
CA LEU A 265 2.22 2.09 9.42
C LEU A 265 3.31 1.73 8.41
N PHE A 266 3.68 0.47 8.40
CA PHE A 266 4.60 -0.13 7.44
C PHE A 266 3.79 -1.06 6.53
N PRO A 267 3.38 -0.61 5.33
CA PRO A 267 2.51 -1.35 4.43
C PRO A 267 3.24 -2.51 3.77
N LEU A 268 2.47 -3.40 3.13
CA LEU A 268 2.96 -4.38 2.18
C LEU A 268 3.74 -3.69 1.04
N LEU A 269 4.81 -4.34 0.58
CA LEU A 269 5.72 -3.81 -0.43
C LEU A 269 5.57 -4.54 -1.77
N SER A 270 5.85 -3.85 -2.88
CA SER A 270 5.49 -4.27 -4.23
C SER A 270 6.22 -5.51 -4.77
N ARG A 271 7.34 -5.95 -4.18
CA ARG A 271 8.17 -7.06 -4.70
C ARG A 271 8.33 -8.24 -3.76
N GLN A 272 7.39 -8.44 -2.84
CA GLN A 272 7.39 -9.57 -1.92
C GLN A 272 7.60 -10.93 -2.61
N ILE A 273 8.29 -11.84 -1.92
CA ILE A 273 8.35 -13.25 -2.31
C ILE A 273 6.94 -13.83 -2.19
N MET A 274 6.43 -14.43 -3.27
CA MET A 274 5.00 -14.79 -3.36
C MET A 274 4.09 -13.58 -3.06
N GLY A 275 4.48 -12.39 -3.57
CA GLY A 275 3.71 -11.15 -3.47
C GLY A 275 2.59 -11.05 -4.50
N LEU A 276 1.70 -10.07 -4.33
CA LEU A 276 0.57 -9.90 -5.24
C LEU A 276 1.04 -9.61 -6.68
N PHE A 277 0.85 -10.58 -7.59
CA PHE A 277 1.25 -10.60 -9.02
C PHE A 277 2.75 -10.49 -9.34
N TYR A 278 3.58 -9.98 -8.44
CA TYR A 278 5.04 -10.05 -8.56
C TYR A 278 5.52 -11.32 -7.85
N ASN A 279 6.20 -12.21 -8.56
CA ASN A 279 6.74 -13.48 -8.02
C ASN A 279 5.72 -14.51 -7.50
N THR A 280 4.44 -14.40 -7.86
CA THR A 280 3.42 -15.40 -7.47
C THR A 280 2.86 -16.15 -8.68
N PRO A 281 2.92 -17.48 -8.69
CA PRO A 281 2.26 -18.27 -9.72
C PRO A 281 0.74 -18.23 -9.54
N ILE A 282 0.06 -17.65 -10.53
CA ILE A 282 -1.39 -17.56 -10.63
C ILE A 282 -1.90 -18.59 -11.64
N PRO A 283 -3.01 -19.31 -11.36
CA PRO A 283 -3.61 -20.24 -12.32
C PRO A 283 -3.96 -19.58 -13.65
N ASP A 284 -3.49 -20.17 -14.76
CA ASP A 284 -3.83 -19.70 -16.10
C ASP A 284 -5.31 -19.89 -16.40
N GLY A 285 -5.91 -18.92 -17.09
CA GLY A 285 -7.30 -18.98 -17.52
C GLY A 285 -8.31 -18.50 -16.48
N CYS A 286 -7.88 -17.89 -15.38
CA CYS A 286 -8.71 -17.09 -14.49
C CYS A 286 -8.46 -15.58 -14.68
N SER A 287 -9.47 -14.77 -14.44
CA SER A 287 -9.45 -13.31 -14.56
C SER A 287 -10.51 -12.67 -13.67
N GLY A 288 -10.51 -11.34 -13.56
CA GLY A 288 -11.56 -10.60 -12.83
C GLY A 288 -11.32 -10.54 -11.32
N THR A 289 -10.10 -10.18 -10.91
CA THR A 289 -9.76 -9.96 -9.50
C THR A 289 -10.65 -8.88 -8.87
N GLY A 290 -11.35 -9.24 -7.80
CA GLY A 290 -12.16 -8.35 -6.98
C GLY A 290 -11.31 -7.24 -6.37
N LEU A 291 -10.10 -7.55 -5.91
CA LEU A 291 -9.17 -6.58 -5.33
C LEU A 291 -8.87 -5.42 -6.28
N PHE A 292 -8.58 -5.70 -7.56
CA PHE A 292 -8.31 -4.64 -8.54
C PHE A 292 -9.57 -3.84 -8.87
N ILE A 293 -10.71 -4.53 -8.99
CA ILE A 293 -11.99 -3.87 -9.27
C ILE A 293 -12.34 -2.92 -8.12
N SER A 294 -12.14 -3.34 -6.87
CA SER A 294 -12.37 -2.50 -5.69
C SER A 294 -11.38 -1.34 -5.63
N PHE A 295 -10.10 -1.59 -5.87
CA PHE A 295 -9.08 -0.56 -5.92
C PHE A 295 -9.39 0.49 -7.00
N HIS A 296 -9.86 0.06 -8.17
CA HIS A 296 -10.31 0.95 -9.24
C HIS A 296 -11.43 1.89 -8.78
N TYR A 297 -12.46 1.35 -8.13
CA TYR A 297 -13.55 2.18 -7.59
C TYR A 297 -13.07 3.12 -6.50
N HIS A 298 -12.19 2.64 -5.63
CA HIS A 298 -11.57 3.45 -4.58
C HIS A 298 -10.85 4.67 -5.18
N LEU A 299 -10.03 4.48 -6.22
CA LEU A 299 -9.35 5.60 -6.87
C LEU A 299 -10.33 6.58 -7.52
N ILE A 300 -11.35 6.09 -8.22
CA ILE A 300 -12.34 6.95 -8.88
C ILE A 300 -13.04 7.84 -7.86
N GLU A 301 -13.50 7.24 -6.76
CA GLU A 301 -14.24 7.95 -5.72
C GLU A 301 -13.34 8.98 -5.03
N ARG A 302 -12.15 8.55 -4.59
CA ARG A 302 -11.23 9.42 -3.83
C ARG A 302 -10.65 10.57 -4.63
N LEU A 303 -10.37 10.34 -5.92
CA LEU A 303 -9.83 11.36 -6.81
C LEU A 303 -10.93 12.14 -7.54
N ASN A 304 -12.20 11.87 -7.23
CA ASN A 304 -13.36 12.51 -7.87
C ASN A 304 -13.31 12.45 -9.41
N ILE A 305 -12.93 11.29 -9.95
CA ILE A 305 -12.77 11.10 -11.40
C ILE A 305 -14.14 10.89 -12.04
N SER A 306 -14.60 11.87 -12.80
CA SER A 306 -15.84 11.72 -13.57
C SER A 306 -15.66 10.73 -14.73
N GLN A 307 -16.35 9.59 -14.65
CA GLN A 307 -16.44 8.63 -15.74
C GLN A 307 -17.71 8.85 -16.57
N ASN A 308 -17.55 9.44 -17.75
CA ASN A 308 -18.67 9.69 -18.67
C ASN A 308 -19.14 8.44 -19.45
N GLY A 309 -18.78 7.24 -18.97
CA GLY A 309 -19.05 5.95 -19.60
C GLY A 309 -18.56 5.82 -21.05
N PRO A 310 -18.83 4.68 -21.70
CA PRO A 310 -18.88 4.66 -23.15
C PRO A 310 -20.04 5.57 -23.60
N LYS A 311 -19.71 6.63 -24.35
CA LYS A 311 -20.74 7.49 -24.93
C LYS A 311 -21.36 6.75 -26.11
N LEU A 312 -22.69 6.72 -26.18
CA LEU A 312 -23.41 6.11 -27.30
C LEU A 312 -22.85 6.64 -28.62
N ASN A 313 -22.58 5.75 -29.58
CA ASN A 313 -22.03 6.08 -30.89
C ASN A 313 -20.65 6.77 -30.87
N LYS A 314 -19.86 6.64 -29.79
CA LYS A 314 -18.46 7.09 -29.75
C LYS A 314 -17.53 5.93 -29.41
N LEU A 315 -16.55 5.68 -30.28
CA LEU A 315 -15.47 4.75 -30.01
C LEU A 315 -14.28 5.51 -29.43
N ARG A 316 -13.78 5.07 -28.27
CA ARG A 316 -12.52 5.55 -27.69
C ARG A 316 -11.45 4.49 -27.92
N VAL A 317 -10.37 4.86 -28.60
CA VAL A 317 -9.21 4.00 -28.78
C VAL A 317 -8.04 4.59 -27.99
N THR A 318 -7.48 3.79 -27.08
CA THR A 318 -6.26 4.13 -26.35
C THR A 318 -5.15 3.23 -26.86
N PHE A 319 -4.09 3.84 -27.39
CA PHE A 319 -2.92 3.12 -27.89
C PHE A 319 -1.75 3.27 -26.91
N LEU A 320 -1.41 2.19 -26.21
CA LEU A 320 -0.31 2.16 -25.25
C LEU A 320 0.96 1.70 -25.95
N SER A 321 1.89 2.63 -26.17
CA SER A 321 3.22 2.33 -26.71
C SER A 321 4.27 2.37 -25.61
N ARG A 322 5.20 1.42 -25.62
CA ARG A 322 6.32 1.37 -24.67
C ARG A 322 7.55 2.06 -25.26
N SER A 323 8.10 3.02 -24.51
CA SER A 323 9.35 3.71 -24.80
C SER A 323 10.57 2.92 -24.28
N THR A 324 10.69 1.65 -24.68
CA THR A 324 11.86 0.82 -24.31
C THR A 324 12.69 0.48 -25.53
N ASN A 325 14.00 0.26 -25.38
CA ASN A 325 14.88 -0.04 -26.53
C ASN A 325 14.56 -1.38 -27.23
N PHE A 326 13.97 -2.35 -26.51
CA PHE A 326 13.83 -3.73 -26.98
C PHE A 326 12.39 -4.15 -27.34
N ARG A 327 11.37 -3.37 -26.95
CA ARG A 327 9.95 -3.72 -27.14
C ARG A 327 9.17 -2.54 -27.71
N ARG A 328 9.70 -1.96 -28.80
CA ARG A 328 9.05 -0.86 -29.53
C ARG A 328 8.04 -1.44 -30.52
N ILE A 329 6.88 -0.79 -30.61
CA ILE A 329 5.98 -1.02 -31.73
C ILE A 329 6.54 -0.22 -32.91
N MET A 330 7.29 -0.89 -33.79
CA MET A 330 8.05 -0.24 -34.88
C MET A 330 7.17 0.58 -35.83
N ASN A 331 5.90 0.20 -35.95
CA ASN A 331 4.90 0.88 -36.77
C ASN A 331 3.88 1.67 -35.93
N ALA A 332 4.20 2.05 -34.68
CA ALA A 332 3.32 2.79 -33.78
C ALA A 332 2.69 4.03 -34.43
N GLU A 333 3.49 4.80 -35.17
CA GLU A 333 3.00 5.98 -35.90
C GLU A 333 2.05 5.59 -37.03
N LYS A 334 2.40 4.57 -37.84
CA LYS A 334 1.52 4.09 -38.90
C LYS A 334 0.20 3.58 -38.35
N VAL A 335 0.22 2.81 -37.26
CA VAL A 335 -0.98 2.31 -36.59
C VAL A 335 -1.81 3.48 -36.05
N SER A 336 -1.18 4.43 -35.38
CA SER A 336 -1.85 5.62 -34.84
C SER A 336 -2.46 6.46 -35.96
N CYS A 337 -1.73 6.71 -37.04
CA CYS A 337 -2.21 7.43 -38.22
C CYS A 337 -3.32 6.67 -38.95
N THR A 338 -3.24 5.34 -39.06
CA THR A 338 -4.29 4.53 -39.69
C THR A 338 -5.56 4.51 -38.86
N ILE A 339 -5.46 4.34 -37.54
CA ILE A 339 -6.61 4.51 -36.62
C ILE A 339 -7.21 5.89 -36.85
N VAL A 340 -6.38 6.93 -36.81
CA VAL A 340 -6.82 8.30 -37.03
C VAL A 340 -7.49 8.49 -38.41
N LYS A 341 -6.96 7.92 -39.49
CA LYS A 341 -7.55 7.96 -40.84
C LYS A 341 -8.90 7.25 -40.91
N ILE A 342 -9.01 6.02 -40.40
CA ILE A 342 -10.26 5.25 -40.33
C ILE A 342 -11.34 6.07 -39.59
N PHE A 343 -10.93 6.77 -38.52
CA PHE A 343 -11.82 7.65 -37.76
C PHE A 343 -12.13 8.98 -38.48
N PHE A 344 -11.19 9.54 -39.23
CA PHE A 344 -11.40 10.78 -40.00
C PHE A 344 -12.32 10.59 -41.20
N ASP A 345 -12.28 9.43 -41.85
CA ASP A 345 -13.25 9.08 -42.88
C ASP A 345 -14.68 8.88 -42.31
N THR A 346 -14.83 8.82 -40.97
CA THR A 346 -16.12 8.53 -40.31
C THR A 346 -16.70 9.61 -39.36
N LYS A 347 -15.93 10.61 -38.85
CA LYS A 347 -16.32 11.98 -38.38
C LYS A 347 -15.43 12.51 -37.21
N LYS A 348 -15.10 13.82 -37.29
CA LYS A 348 -14.51 14.79 -36.33
C LYS A 348 -14.23 14.34 -34.86
N MET A 349 -12.96 14.37 -34.40
CA MET A 349 -12.32 15.47 -33.58
C MET A 349 -11.14 15.05 -32.63
N LYS A 350 -10.30 16.07 -32.30
CA LYS A 350 -9.29 16.33 -31.23
C LYS A 350 -8.39 15.20 -30.70
N LEU A 351 -7.09 15.35 -31.01
CA LEU A 351 -5.96 14.67 -30.40
C LEU A 351 -5.61 15.30 -29.03
N LEU A 352 -5.53 14.51 -27.96
CA LEU A 352 -4.85 14.87 -26.72
C LEU A 352 -3.63 13.95 -26.61
N ARG A 353 -2.43 14.54 -26.65
CA ARG A 353 -1.19 13.84 -26.30
C ARG A 353 -1.06 13.91 -24.78
N MET A 354 -0.95 12.77 -24.12
CA MET A 354 -0.46 12.65 -22.75
C MET A 354 1.03 12.43 -22.78
#